data_AF-A0A6L8VNC7-F1
#
_entry.id   AF-A0A6L8VNC7-F1
#
_cell.length_a   1.000
_cell.length_b   1.000
_cell.length_c   1.000
_cell.angle_alpha   90.00
_cell.angle_beta   90.00
_cell.angle_gamma   90.00
#
_symmetry.space_group_name_H-M   'P 1'
#
loop_
_entity.id
_entity.type
_entity.pdbx_description
1 polymer ?
#
loop_
_entity_poly.entity_id
_entity_poly.type
_entity_poly.pdbx_seq_one_letter_code
_entity_poly.pdbx_strand_id
1 'polypeptide(L)'
;MRILSARVLRARHLKDLGRVEAMVMLLVKPEGQAPPYEARVLTSAPARAPGAAPLRDRLLASAKLLHAIHAQDLPRGRRAA
;
A
#
# COMPACT_ATOMS: atom_id res chain seq x y z
N MET A 1 6.69 -8.86 9.39
CA MET A 1 5.84 -9.10 8.20
C MET A 1 6.66 -8.75 6.96
N ARG A 2 6.52 -9.46 5.84
CA ARG A 2 7.27 -9.19 4.60
C ARG A 2 6.32 -8.99 3.41
N ILE A 3 6.54 -7.95 2.62
CA ILE A 3 5.80 -7.73 1.36
C ILE A 3 6.58 -8.43 0.24
N LEU A 4 5.94 -9.38 -0.43
CA LEU A 4 6.54 -10.20 -1.50
C LEU A 4 6.45 -9.51 -2.85
N SER A 5 5.31 -8.86 -3.14
CA SER A 5 5.11 -8.11 -4.37
C SER A 5 4.14 -6.95 -4.15
N ALA A 6 4.20 -5.96 -5.05
CA ALA A 6 3.30 -4.82 -5.04
C ALA A 6 2.98 -4.41 -6.48
N ARG A 7 1.70 -4.22 -6.80
CA ARG A 7 1.26 -3.80 -8.13
C ARG A 7 0.08 -2.83 -8.06
N VAL A 8 0.07 -1.87 -8.98
CA VAL A 8 -1.08 -0.99 -9.18
C VAL A 8 -2.15 -1.76 -9.93
N LEU A 9 -3.38 -1.81 -9.38
CA LEU A 9 -4.53 -2.42 -10.05
C LEU A 9 -5.28 -1.42 -10.93
N ARG A 10 -5.48 -0.22 -10.40
CA ARG A 10 -6.14 0.90 -11.09
C ARG A 10 -5.63 2.21 -10.53
N ALA A 11 -5.64 3.24 -11.35
CA ALA A 11 -5.32 4.60 -10.94
C ALA A 11 -6.26 5.59 -11.64
N ARG A 12 -6.59 6.68 -10.94
CA ARG A 12 -7.38 7.79 -11.49
C ARG A 12 -6.66 9.11 -11.19
N HIS A 13 -6.67 10.02 -12.16
CA HIS A 13 -6.15 11.37 -11.99
C HIS A 13 -7.26 12.28 -11.46
N LEU A 14 -7.06 12.81 -10.26
CA LEU A 14 -7.88 13.84 -9.64
C LEU A 14 -7.34 15.21 -10.08
N LYS A 15 -7.78 15.69 -11.25
CA LYS A 15 -7.24 16.89 -11.91
C LYS A 15 -7.32 18.12 -11.00
N ASP A 16 -8.47 18.32 -10.35
CA ASP A 16 -8.73 19.48 -9.50
C ASP A 16 -7.82 19.56 -8.28
N LEU A 17 -7.24 18.41 -7.89
CA LEU A 17 -6.32 18.30 -6.75
C LEU A 17 -4.86 18.15 -7.20
N GLY A 18 -4.59 17.99 -8.50
CA GLY A 18 -3.25 17.69 -9.01
C GLY A 18 -2.68 16.37 -8.47
N ARG A 19 -3.53 15.38 -8.18
CA ARG A 19 -3.15 14.11 -7.54
C ARG A 19 -3.58 12.89 -8.34
N VAL A 20 -2.83 11.81 -8.22
CA VAL A 20 -3.24 10.50 -8.70
C VAL A 20 -3.59 9.64 -7.51
N GLU A 21 -4.83 9.12 -7.50
CA GLU A 21 -5.27 8.11 -6.55
C GLU A 21 -5.11 6.73 -7.21
N ALA A 22 -4.65 5.75 -6.45
CA ALA A 22 -4.46 4.40 -6.95
C ALA A 22 -4.90 3.35 -5.93
N MET A 23 -5.44 2.25 -6.46
CA MET A 23 -5.60 1.01 -5.72
C MET A 23 -4.38 0.13 -5.97
N VAL A 24 -3.65 -0.18 -4.91
CA VAL A 24 -2.47 -1.03 -4.95
C VAL A 24 -2.79 -2.36 -4.29
N MET A 25 -2.44 -3.46 -4.96
CA MET A 25 -2.41 -4.79 -4.35
C MET A 25 -1.01 -5.05 -3.81
N LEU A 26 -0.94 -5.49 -2.56
CA LEU A 26 0.25 -6.02 -1.92
C LEU A 26 0.05 -7.52 -1.69
N LEU A 27 1.04 -8.33 -2.05
CA LEU A 27 1.10 -9.72 -1.58
C LEU A 27 1.96 -9.75 -0.31
N VAL A 28 1.37 -10.15 0.80
CA VAL A 28 1.96 -10.01 2.14
C VAL A 28 2.15 -11.38 2.76
N LYS A 29 3.38 -11.66 3.21
CA LYS A 29 3.70 -12.80 4.06
C LYS A 29 3.70 -12.34 5.52
N PRO A 30 2.70 -12.74 6.34
CA PRO A 30 2.73 -12.51 7.77
C PRO A 30 3.90 -13.26 8.44
N GLU A 31 4.24 -12.87 9.66
CA GLU A 31 5.21 -13.61 10.46
C GLU A 31 4.65 -14.97 10.90
N GLY A 32 5.54 -15.94 11.14
CA GLY A 32 5.16 -17.31 11.48
C GLY A 32 4.68 -18.12 10.28
N GLN A 33 3.83 -19.11 10.56
CA GLN A 33 3.41 -20.11 9.57
C GLN A 33 2.17 -19.72 8.75
N ALA A 34 1.54 -18.58 9.02
CA ALA A 34 0.34 -18.16 8.29
C ALA A 34 0.61 -17.98 6.77
N PRO A 35 -0.34 -18.38 5.89
CA PRO A 35 -0.16 -18.26 4.45
C PRO A 35 -0.06 -16.79 4.01
N PRO A 36 0.59 -16.50 2.86
CA PRO A 36 0.53 -15.18 2.26
C PRO A 36 -0.91 -14.77 1.93
N TYR A 37 -1.21 -13.48 2.03
CA TYR A 37 -2.51 -12.92 1.68
C TYR A 37 -2.38 -11.66 0.82
N GLU A 38 -3.43 -11.34 0.07
CA GLU A 38 -3.52 -10.11 -0.71
C GLU A 38 -4.14 -8.99 0.13
N ALA A 39 -3.47 -7.84 0.18
CA ALA A 39 -3.99 -6.62 0.78
C ALA A 39 -4.23 -5.57 -0.31
N ARG A 40 -5.44 -5.02 -0.35
CA ARG A 40 -5.79 -3.90 -1.24
C ARG A 40 -5.69 -2.60 -0.46
N VAL A 41 -4.85 -1.69 -0.93
CA VAL A 41 -4.55 -0.42 -0.27
C VAL A 41 -4.87 0.73 -1.21
N LEU A 42 -5.75 1.61 -0.76
CA LEU A 42 -6.01 2.88 -1.44
C LEU A 42 -4.94 3.90 -1.02
N THR A 43 -4.32 4.55 -1.99
CA THR A 43 -3.28 5.56 -1.76
C THR A 43 -3.40 6.70 -2.78
N SER A 44 -2.75 7.83 -2.51
CA SER A 44 -2.60 8.91 -3.49
C SER A 44 -1.23 9.56 -3.43
N ALA A 45 -0.77 10.07 -4.56
CA ALA A 45 0.46 10.85 -4.68
C ALA A 45 0.26 12.06 -5.61
N PRO A 46 1.03 13.15 -5.45
CA PRO A 46 1.02 14.27 -6.39
C PRO A 46 1.31 13.79 -7.82
N ALA A 47 0.54 14.25 -8.80
CA ALA A 47 0.68 13.85 -10.20
C ALA A 47 2.05 14.27 -10.77
N ARG A 48 2.53 15.46 -10.37
CA ARG A 48 3.85 15.99 -10.70
C ARG A 48 4.61 16.31 -9.42
N ALA A 49 5.88 15.90 -9.35
CA ALA A 49 6.78 16.19 -8.24
C ALA A 49 8.21 16.22 -8.80
N PRO A 50 8.72 17.38 -9.22
CA PRO A 50 10.07 17.52 -9.74
C PRO A 50 11.11 17.00 -8.73
N GLY A 51 12.10 16.24 -9.21
CA GLY A 51 13.15 15.66 -8.36
C GLY A 51 12.72 14.46 -7.50
N ALA A 52 11.44 14.08 -7.52
CA ALA A 52 10.96 12.91 -6.80
C ALA A 52 11.06 11.62 -7.64
N ALA A 53 10.93 10.47 -6.97
CA ALA A 53 10.83 9.17 -7.63
C ALA A 53 9.65 9.10 -8.63
N PRO A 54 9.69 8.20 -9.63
CA PRO A 54 8.59 7.96 -10.55
C PRO A 54 7.24 7.79 -9.83
N LEU A 55 6.17 8.30 -10.42
CA LEU A 55 4.83 8.28 -9.80
C LEU A 55 4.42 6.88 -9.33
N ARG A 56 4.70 5.85 -10.14
CA ARG A 56 4.43 4.46 -9.80
C ARG A 56 5.12 4.06 -8.49
N ASP A 57 6.40 4.36 -8.35
CA ASP A 57 7.18 3.97 -7.17
C ASP A 57 6.72 4.72 -5.93
N ARG A 58 6.36 6.00 -6.07
CA ARG A 58 5.75 6.78 -4.98
C ARG A 58 4.43 6.18 -4.49
N LEU A 59 3.55 5.76 -5.41
CA LEU A 59 2.29 5.09 -5.06
C LEU A 59 2.54 3.74 -4.37
N LEU A 60 3.46 2.92 -4.90
CA LEU A 60 3.81 1.64 -4.28
C LEU A 60 4.42 1.83 -2.89
N ALA A 61 5.31 2.81 -2.71
CA ALA A 61 5.91 3.12 -1.42
C ALA A 61 4.85 3.59 -0.42
N SER A 62 3.96 4.51 -0.82
CA SER A 62 2.88 4.98 0.04
C SER A 62 1.93 3.84 0.45
N ALA A 63 1.56 2.94 -0.47
CA ALA A 63 0.73 1.78 -0.14
C ALA A 63 1.40 0.84 0.89
N LYS A 64 2.70 0.58 0.74
CA LYS A 64 3.47 -0.22 1.71
C LYS A 64 3.49 0.42 3.09
N LEU A 65 3.70 1.74 3.16
CA LEU A 65 3.70 2.51 4.40
C LEU A 65 2.33 2.48 5.09
N LEU A 66 1.24 2.76 4.34
CA LEU A 66 -0.12 2.71 4.88
C LEU A 66 -0.47 1.33 5.41
N HIS A 67 -0.10 0.27 4.70
CA HIS A 67 -0.32 -1.09 5.18
C HIS A 67 0.48 -1.40 6.45
N ALA A 68 1.74 -0.95 6.53
CA ALA A 68 2.56 -1.11 7.72
C ALA A 68 2.00 -0.37 8.95
N ILE A 69 1.43 0.82 8.75
CA ILE A 69 0.77 1.61 9.80
C ILE A 69 -0.47 0.85 10.31
N HIS A 70 -1.39 0.47 9.42
CA HIS A 70 -2.61 -0.26 9.83
C HIS A 70 -2.32 -1.62 10.48
N ALA A 71 -1.24 -2.28 10.09
CA ALA A 71 -0.82 -3.53 10.71
C ALA A 71 -0.30 -3.34 12.16
N GLN A 72 0.13 -2.13 12.53
CA GLN A 72 0.52 -1.80 13.91
C GLN A 72 -0.68 -1.43 14.78
N ASP A 73 -1.72 -0.85 14.19
CA ASP A 73 -2.95 -0.42 14.90
C ASP A 73 -3.89 -1.58 15.26
N LEU A 74 -3.72 -2.77 14.66
CA LEU A 74 -4.39 -3.97 15.17
C LEU A 74 -3.70 -4.40 16.48
N PRO A 75 -4.40 -4.41 17.64
CA PRO A 75 -3.81 -4.94 18.86
C PRO A 75 -3.42 -6.40 18.60
N ARG A 76 -2.16 -6.75 18.94
CA ARG A 76 -1.58 -8.10 18.86
C ARG A 76 -2.29 -9.14 19.77
N GLY A 77 -3.53 -8.88 20.19
CA GLY A 77 -4.23 -9.51 21.31
C GLY A 77 -5.59 -10.13 20.95
N ARG A 78 -5.78 -10.66 19.74
CA ARG A 78 -6.88 -11.59 19.49
C ARG A 78 -6.38 -12.83 18.76
N ARG A 79 -5.58 -13.63 19.48
CA ARG A 79 -5.60 -15.09 19.30
C ARG A 79 -6.99 -15.52 19.78
N ALA A 80 -7.89 -15.80 18.84
CA ALA A 80 -9.11 -16.53 19.15
C ALA A 80 -8.69 -17.93 19.64
N ALA A 81 -9.39 -18.35 20.68
CA ALA A 81 -9.28 -19.62 21.40
C ALA A 81 -9.41 -20.84 20.49
#